data_AF-A0AAJ5ZMT7-F1
#
_entry.id   AF-A0AAJ5ZMT7-F1
#
_cell.length_a   1.000
_cell.length_b   1.000
_cell.length_c   1.000
_cell.angle_alpha   90.00
_cell.angle_beta   90.00
_cell.angle_gamma   90.00
#
_symmetry.space_group_name_H-M   'P 1'
#
loop_
_entity.id
_entity.type
_entity.pdbx_description
1 polymer ?
#
loop_
_entity_poly.entity_id
_entity_poly.type
_entity_poly.pdbx_seq_one_letter_code
_entity_poly.pdbx_strand_id
1 'polypeptide(L)'
;MARSTRDAARKDDVIQIRASAGMKAVLSRAASLRGQKLSEFMLDSARKQAEETILDQRAFFLDADAHEKFLDLLDTPSKPSEELRARMTRKPAWER
;
A
#
# COMPACT_ATOMS: atom_id res chain seq x y z
N MET A 1 -1.21 -29.00 16.62
CA MET A 1 -1.61 -29.14 15.21
C MET A 1 -2.17 -27.80 14.73
N ALA A 2 -1.29 -26.83 14.45
CA ALA A 2 -1.68 -25.48 14.04
C ALA A 2 -1.78 -25.40 12.51
N ARG A 3 -2.78 -24.66 12.06
CA ARG A 3 -3.39 -24.70 10.73
C ARG A 3 -2.45 -24.12 9.65
N SER A 4 -2.13 -24.99 8.68
CA SER A 4 -1.69 -24.74 7.30
C SER A 4 -1.25 -23.31 6.90
N THR A 5 0.05 -23.07 6.88
CA THR A 5 0.71 -21.97 6.13
C THR A 5 0.75 -22.21 4.62
N ARG A 6 -0.23 -22.94 4.06
CA ARG A 6 -0.22 -23.41 2.66
C ARG A 6 -1.26 -22.74 1.74
N ASP A 7 -1.93 -21.68 2.20
CA ASP A 7 -2.92 -20.93 1.41
C ASP A 7 -2.32 -19.80 0.55
N ALA A 8 -1.04 -19.47 0.73
CA ALA A 8 -0.42 -18.32 0.06
C ALA A 8 -0.19 -18.46 -1.45
N ALA A 9 -0.53 -19.59 -2.09
CA ALA A 9 -0.06 -19.91 -3.43
C ALA A 9 -1.14 -20.40 -4.41
N ARG A 10 -2.43 -20.38 -4.03
CA ARG A 10 -3.47 -20.73 -4.99
C ARG A 10 -4.04 -19.47 -5.63
N LYS A 11 -4.05 -19.42 -6.96
CA LYS A 11 -4.71 -18.37 -7.76
C LYS A 11 -6.22 -18.59 -7.75
N ASP A 12 -6.80 -18.71 -6.56
CA ASP A 12 -8.21 -19.09 -6.39
C ASP A 12 -9.15 -17.87 -6.47
N ASP A 13 -8.61 -16.66 -6.31
CA ASP A 13 -9.38 -15.42 -6.40
C ASP A 13 -9.48 -14.91 -7.84
N VAL A 14 -10.70 -14.58 -8.26
CA VAL A 14 -11.01 -14.12 -9.62
C VAL A 14 -11.39 -12.63 -9.59
N ILE A 15 -10.65 -11.82 -10.36
CA ILE A 15 -10.91 -10.39 -10.52
C ILE A 15 -11.65 -10.15 -11.84
N GLN A 16 -12.91 -9.69 -11.75
CA GLN A 16 -13.75 -9.36 -12.91
C GLN A 16 -13.69 -7.86 -13.21
N ILE A 17 -13.23 -7.48 -14.40
CA ILE A 17 -13.10 -6.07 -14.81
C ILE A 17 -13.86 -5.84 -16.11
N ARG A 18 -14.67 -4.76 -16.14
CA ARG A 18 -15.32 -4.28 -17.37
C ARG A 18 -14.50 -3.17 -17.99
N ALA A 19 -14.33 -3.23 -19.31
CA ALA A 19 -13.63 -2.21 -20.09
C ALA A 19 -14.35 -1.99 -21.42
N SER A 20 -14.21 -0.78 -21.98
CA SER A 20 -14.67 -0.51 -23.33
C SER A 20 -13.84 -1.30 -24.36
N ALA A 21 -14.39 -1.49 -25.56
CA ALA A 21 -13.68 -2.17 -26.65
C ALA A 21 -12.35 -1.47 -27.00
N GLY A 22 -12.35 -0.13 -27.02
CA GLY A 22 -11.15 0.67 -27.28
C GLY A 22 -10.08 0.45 -26.22
N MET A 23 -10.45 0.46 -24.93
CA MET A 23 -9.49 0.22 -23.84
C MET A 23 -8.93 -1.20 -23.90
N LYS A 24 -9.77 -2.21 -24.16
CA LYS A 24 -9.32 -3.60 -24.34
C LYS A 24 -8.33 -3.73 -25.50
N ALA A 25 -8.53 -3.01 -26.61
CA ALA A 25 -7.63 -3.04 -27.75
C ALA A 25 -6.25 -2.46 -27.40
N VAL A 26 -6.20 -1.34 -26.68
CA VAL A 26 -4.95 -0.72 -26.21
C VAL A 26 -4.20 -1.66 -25.27
N LEU A 27 -4.89 -2.23 -24.28
CA LEU A 27 -4.29 -3.17 -23.32
C LEU A 27 -3.79 -4.45 -24.01
N SER A 28 -4.56 -4.98 -24.95
CA SER A 28 -4.14 -6.16 -25.75
C SER A 28 -2.88 -5.87 -26.53
N ARG A 29 -2.80 -4.71 -27.19
CA ARG A 29 -1.60 -4.29 -27.94
C ARG A 29 -0.38 -4.17 -27.01
N ALA A 30 -0.54 -3.56 -25.83
CA ALA A 30 0.53 -3.44 -24.86
C ALA A 30 1.03 -4.81 -24.35
N ALA A 31 0.10 -5.73 -24.07
CA ALA A 31 0.44 -7.11 -23.71
C ALA A 31 1.20 -7.83 -24.82
N SER A 32 0.75 -7.71 -26.07
CA SER A 32 1.43 -8.29 -27.24
C SER A 32 2.85 -7.76 -27.43
N LEU A 33 3.08 -6.45 -27.24
CA LEU A 33 4.43 -5.87 -27.31
C LEU A 33 5.39 -6.42 -26.25
N ARG A 34 4.86 -6.90 -25.12
CA ARG A 34 5.64 -7.54 -24.06
C ARG A 34 5.64 -9.08 -24.15
N GLY A 35 5.06 -9.65 -25.21
CA GLY A 35 5.03 -11.09 -25.44
C GLY A 35 4.22 -11.89 -24.41
N GLN A 36 3.23 -11.27 -23.76
CA GLN A 36 2.45 -11.87 -22.67
C GLN A 36 0.95 -11.82 -22.93
N LYS A 37 0.18 -12.64 -22.21
CA LYS A 37 -1.29 -12.63 -22.32
C LYS A 37 -1.86 -11.35 -21.71
N LEU A 38 -3.04 -10.92 -22.19
CA LEU A 38 -3.73 -9.74 -21.64
C LEU A 38 -3.96 -9.85 -20.12
N SER A 39 -4.35 -11.03 -19.62
CA SER A 39 -4.58 -11.25 -18.19
C SER A 39 -3.30 -11.14 -17.35
N GLU A 40 -2.18 -11.65 -17.87
CA GLU A 40 -0.87 -11.56 -17.21
C GLU A 40 -0.41 -10.10 -17.16
N PHE A 41 -0.52 -9.40 -18.30
CA PHE A 41 -0.19 -7.98 -18.40
C PHE A 41 -1.00 -7.12 -17.43
N MET A 42 -2.30 -7.35 -17.35
CA MET A 42 -3.16 -6.60 -16.43
C MET A 42 -2.81 -6.89 -14.97
N LEU A 43 -2.59 -8.15 -14.61
CA LEU A 43 -2.27 -8.52 -13.23
C LEU A 43 -0.93 -7.96 -12.78
N ASP A 44 0.10 -8.03 -13.63
CA ASP A 44 1.43 -7.51 -13.30
C ASP A 44 1.44 -5.99 -13.24
N SER A 45 0.72 -5.33 -14.15
CA SER A 45 0.59 -3.86 -14.13
C SER A 45 -0.18 -3.39 -12.90
N ALA A 46 -1.27 -4.08 -12.54
CA ALA A 46 -2.05 -3.78 -11.34
C ALA A 46 -1.24 -4.00 -10.06
N ARG A 47 -0.46 -5.10 -9.98
CA ARG A 47 0.43 -5.36 -8.84
C ARG A 47 1.43 -4.23 -8.66
N LYS A 48 2.16 -3.87 -9.73
CA LYS A 48 3.14 -2.79 -9.69
C LYS A 48 2.52 -1.48 -9.21
N GLN A 49 1.38 -1.10 -9.78
CA GLN A 49 0.69 0.13 -9.38
C GLN A 49 0.22 0.08 -7.92
N ALA A 50 -0.26 -1.07 -7.45
CA ALA A 50 -0.67 -1.26 -6.06
C ALA A 50 0.51 -1.14 -5.11
N GLU A 51 1.65 -1.77 -5.43
CA GLU A 51 2.88 -1.66 -4.65
C GLU A 51 3.37 -0.21 -4.57
N GLU A 52 3.43 0.50 -5.71
CA GLU A 52 3.77 1.93 -5.73
C GLU A 52 2.83 2.76 -4.86
N THR A 53 1.52 2.53 -4.97
CA THR A 53 0.50 3.27 -4.18
C THR A 53 0.60 2.98 -2.68
N ILE A 54 0.89 1.73 -2.30
CA ILE A 54 1.06 1.36 -0.89
C ILE A 54 2.36 1.94 -0.34
N LEU A 55 3.43 1.96 -1.14
CA LEU A 55 4.73 2.49 -0.74
C LEU A 55 4.75 4.02 -0.67
N ASP A 56 3.98 4.70 -1.52
CA ASP A 56 3.76 6.15 -1.46
C ASP A 56 3.23 6.59 -0.08
N GLN A 57 2.48 5.73 0.62
CA GLN A 57 2.02 6.00 2.00
C GLN A 57 3.11 5.87 3.08
N ARG A 58 4.32 5.42 2.74
CA ARG A 58 5.45 5.25 3.68
C ARG A 58 6.58 6.26 3.47
N ALA A 59 6.64 6.90 2.30
CA ALA A 59 7.69 7.85 1.96
C ALA A 59 7.16 9.29 2.12
N PHE A 60 7.59 9.96 3.19
CA PHE A 60 7.33 11.38 3.37
C PHE A 60 8.49 12.16 2.76
N PHE A 61 8.23 12.89 1.68
CA PHE A 61 9.19 13.83 1.12
C PHE A 61 9.08 15.15 1.88
N LEU A 62 10.19 15.57 2.49
CA LEU A 62 10.32 16.85 3.18
C LEU A 62 11.24 17.76 2.36
N ASP A 63 10.94 19.05 2.33
CA ASP A 63 11.93 20.04 1.90
C ASP A 63 13.07 20.14 2.94
N ALA A 64 14.14 20.86 2.60
CA ALA A 64 15.33 20.94 3.45
C ALA A 64 15.01 21.47 4.86
N ASP A 65 14.15 22.50 4.95
CA ASP A 65 13.78 23.13 6.22
C ASP A 65 12.91 22.19 7.09
N ALA A 66 11.97 21.47 6.47
CA ALA A 66 11.14 20.48 7.15
C ALA A 66 11.95 19.25 7.58
N HIS A 67 12.95 18.86 6.79
CA HIS A 67 13.87 17.77 7.13
C HIS A 67 14.74 18.12 8.35
N GLU A 68 15.31 19.32 8.40
CA GLU A 68 16.11 19.79 9.55
C GLU A 68 15.26 19.83 10.84
N LYS A 69 14.06 20.43 10.77
CA LYS A 69 13.11 20.43 11.90
C LYS A 69 12.73 19.03 12.35
N PHE A 70 12.58 18.10 11.41
CA PHE A 70 12.27 16.71 11.73
C PHE A 70 13.42 16.04 12.48
N LEU A 71 14.67 16.26 12.06
CA LEU A 71 15.85 15.75 12.77
C LEU A 71 15.96 16.33 14.19
N ASP A 72 15.78 17.65 14.35
CA ASP A 72 15.81 18.30 15.66
C ASP A 72 14.78 17.70 16.64
N LEU A 73 13.58 17.37 16.14
CA LEU A 73 12.53 16.73 16.92
C LEU A 73 12.86 15.28 17.32
N LEU A 74 13.63 14.55 16.48
CA LEU A 74 14.08 13.20 16.80
C LEU A 74 15.21 13.20 17.82
N ASP A 75 16.15 14.14 17.71
CA ASP A 75 17.30 14.24 18.61
C ASP A 75 16.91 14.79 19.98
N THR A 76 15.84 15.61 20.05
CA THR A 76 15.28 16.11 21.30
C THR A 76 13.84 15.63 21.49
N PRO A 77 13.62 14.36 21.87
CA PRO A 77 12.27 13.85 22.06
C PRO A 77 11.58 14.62 23.19
N SER A 78 10.59 15.42 22.82
CA SER A 78 9.80 16.20 23.77
C SER A 78 9.04 15.28 24.73
N LYS A 79 9.06 15.59 26.03
CA LYS A 79 8.31 14.81 27.03
C LYS A 79 6.81 14.84 26.69
N PRO A 80 6.10 13.71 26.84
CA PRO A 80 4.66 13.65 26.59
C PRO A 80 3.89 14.72 27.39
N SER A 81 3.07 15.50 26.69
CA SER A 81 2.17 16.46 27.34
C SER A 81 1.22 15.76 28.32
N GLU A 82 0.66 16.50 29.27
CA GLU A 82 -0.30 15.96 30.23
C GLU A 82 -1.54 15.39 29.51
N GLU A 83 -2.02 16.07 28.46
CA GLU A 83 -3.12 15.60 27.62
C GLU A 83 -2.79 14.30 26.88
N LEU A 84 -1.57 14.17 26.35
CA LEU A 84 -1.14 12.94 25.68
C LEU A 84 -1.10 11.76 26.67
N ARG A 85 -0.58 11.99 27.88
CA ARG A 85 -0.58 10.97 28.95
C ARG A 85 -2.00 10.53 29.32
N ALA A 86 -2.93 11.48 29.50
CA ALA A 86 -4.32 11.17 29.80
C ALA A 86 -5.03 10.38 28.69
N ARG A 87 -4.67 10.61 27.42
CA ARG A 87 -5.21 9.86 26.27
C ARG A 87 -4.64 8.44 26.19
N MET A 88 -3.34 8.25 26.46
CA MET A 88 -2.70 6.93 26.41
C MET A 88 -3.15 5.99 27.54
N THR A 89 -3.60 6.53 28.68
CA THR A 89 -4.10 5.73 29.82
C THR A 89 -5.60 5.46 29.78
N ARG A 90 -6.34 6.07 28.85
CA ARG A 90 -7.77 5.87 28.70
C ARG A 90 -8.06 4.50 28.10
N LYS A 91 -9.00 3.77 28.70
CA LYS A 91 -9.50 2.51 28.12
C LYS A 91 -10.04 2.73 26.69
N PRO A 92 -9.59 1.96 25.69
CA PRO A 92 -10.10 2.07 24.34
C PRO A 92 -11.60 1.81 24.28
N ALA A 93 -12.30 2.49 23.36
CA ALA A 93 -13.76 2.43 23.28
C ALA A 93 -14.33 1.04 22.91
N TRP A 94 -13.50 0.17 22.34
CA TRP A 94 -13.85 -1.20 21.93
C TRP A 94 -13.61 -2.26 23.01
N GLU A 95 -13.10 -1.89 24.19
CA GLU A 95 -12.99 -2.79 25.36
C GLU A 95 -14.20 -2.65 26.31
N ARG A 96 -15.32 -2.10 25.83
CA ARG A 96 -16.60 -2.06 26.55
C ARG A 96 -17.53 -3.17 26.09
#